data_AF-A0A431MLW4-F1
#
_entry.id   AF-A0A431MLW4-F1
#
_cell.length_a   1.000
_cell.length_b   1.000
_cell.length_c   1.000
_cell.angle_alpha   90.00
_cell.angle_beta   90.00
_cell.angle_gamma   90.00
#
_symmetry.space_group_name_H-M   'P 1'
#
loop_
_entity.id
_entity.type
_entity.pdbx_description
1 polymer ?
#
loop_
_entity_poly.entity_id
_entity_poly.type
_entity_poly.pdbx_seq_one_letter_code
_entity_poly.pdbx_strand_id
1 'polypeptide(L)' 'MKKVLVIILILFGMMVNRANAQCSICTKTASQLGAKPAKGLNTAIIYLMLTPFVLGGIIGYRWWKSNRAEE' A
#
# COMPACT_ATOMS: atom_id res chain seq x y z
N MET A 1 2.24 14.29 22.89
CA MET A 1 2.20 13.16 21.92
C MET A 1 0.91 13.11 21.08
N LYS A 2 -0.29 13.10 21.68
CA LYS A 2 -1.56 13.02 20.93
C LYS A 2 -1.76 14.13 19.86
N LYS A 3 -1.39 15.39 20.16
CA LYS A 3 -1.49 16.51 19.21
C LYS A 3 -0.55 16.35 17.99
N VAL A 4 0.65 15.80 18.21
CA VAL A 4 1.62 15.51 17.14
C VAL A 4 1.11 14.40 16.23
N LEU A 5 0.53 13.34 16.81
CA LEU A 5 -0.07 12.24 16.05
C LEU A 5 -1.22 12.75 15.15
N VAL A 6 -2.07 13.63 15.66
CA VAL A 6 -3.18 14.23 14.90
C VAL A 6 -2.66 15.09 13.75
N ILE A 7 -1.62 15.90 13.98
CA ILE A 7 -0.99 16.71 12.92
C ILE A 7 -0.38 15.81 11.82
N ILE A 8 0.30 14.73 12.20
CA ILE A 8 0.87 13.76 11.25
C ILE A 8 -0.24 13.10 10.40
N LEU A 9 -1.36 12.70 11.02
CA LEU A 9 -2.50 12.12 10.32
C LEU A 9 -3.15 13.09 9.33
N ILE A 10 -3.28 14.38 9.70
CA ILE A 10 -3.82 15.42 8.83
C ILE A 10 -2.88 15.64 7.64
N LEU A 11 -1.57 15.77 7.88
CA LEU A 11 -0.56 15.93 6.82
C LEU A 11 -0.55 14.73 5.86
N PHE A 12 -0.66 13.50 6.39
CA PHE A 12 -0.76 12.29 5.58
C PHE A 12 -2.04 12.28 4.72
N GLY A 13 -3.18 12.71 5.28
CA GLY A 13 -4.43 12.85 4.54
C GLY A 13 -4.36 13.88 3.40
N MET A 14 -3.58 14.95 3.57
CA MET A 14 -3.36 15.96 2.52
C MET A 14 -2.45 15.46 1.38
N MET A 15 -1.67 14.39 1.59
CA MET A 15 -0.82 13.78 0.55
C MET A 15 -1.55 12.79 -0.36
N VAL A 16 -2.85 12.55 -0.14
CA VAL A 16 -3.67 11.65 -0.97
C VAL A 16 -3.96 12.32 -2.32
N ASN A 17 -3.00 12.26 -3.24
CA ASN A 17 -3.18 12.67 -4.62
C ASN A 17 -3.90 11.59 -5.45
N ARG A 18 -4.45 11.98 -6.60
CA ARG A 18 -4.93 11.04 -7.64
C ARG A 18 -3.80 10.04 -7.91
N ALA A 19 -4.04 8.76 -7.62
CA ALA A 19 -3.03 7.71 -7.70
C ALA A 19 -2.61 7.47 -9.17
N ASN A 20 -1.61 8.23 -9.63
CA ASN A 20 -0.87 7.91 -10.85
C ASN A 20 0.12 6.79 -10.53
N ALA A 21 0.28 5.84 -11.45
CA ALA A 21 1.27 4.78 -11.30
C ALA A 21 2.68 5.41 -11.14
N GLN A 22 3.33 5.15 -10.01
CA GLN A 22 4.64 5.72 -9.68
C GLN A 22 5.79 5.00 -10.39
N CYS A 23 5.55 3.79 -10.91
CA CYS A 23 6.53 2.99 -11.63
C CYS A 23 6.50 3.33 -13.13
N SER A 24 7.63 3.83 -13.66
CA SER A 24 7.78 4.23 -15.07
C SER A 24 7.55 3.07 -16.05
N ILE A 25 7.91 1.84 -15.66
CA ILE A 25 7.68 0.62 -16.45
C ILE A 25 6.18 0.34 -16.53
N CYS A 26 5.47 0.38 -15.39
CA CYS A 26 4.03 0.13 -15.35
C CYS A 26 3.24 1.11 -16.22
N THR A 27 3.62 2.39 -16.20
CA THR A 27 3.01 3.42 -17.05
C THR A 27 3.26 3.16 -18.53
N LYS A 28 4.51 2.83 -18.90
CA LYS A 28 4.85 2.51 -20.30
C LYS A 28 4.07 1.29 -20.81
N THR A 29 4.00 0.24 -19.99
CA THR A 29 3.26 -0.98 -20.31
C THR A 29 1.77 -0.68 -20.42
N ALA A 30 1.17 0.05 -19.48
CA ALA A 30 -0.23 0.47 -19.53
C ALA A 30 -0.58 1.23 -20.81
N SER A 31 0.30 2.11 -21.29
CA SER A 31 0.10 2.87 -22.54
C SER A 31 0.17 2.00 -23.80
N GLN A 32 0.84 0.85 -23.75
CA GLN A 32 0.87 -0.13 -24.84
C GLN A 32 -0.33 -1.09 -24.80
N LEU A 33 -1.07 -1.10 -23.70
CA LEU A 33 -2.28 -1.89 -23.51
C LEU A 33 -3.51 -1.05 -23.87
N GLY A 34 -4.52 -1.66 -24.50
CA GLY A 34 -5.83 -1.01 -24.66
C GLY A 34 -6.46 -0.66 -23.31
N ALA A 35 -7.52 0.17 -23.31
CA ALA A 35 -8.13 0.70 -22.08
C ALA A 35 -8.54 -0.37 -21.06
N LYS A 36 -9.15 -1.48 -21.51
CA LYS A 36 -9.62 -2.57 -20.65
C LYS A 36 -8.46 -3.31 -19.94
N PRO A 37 -7.44 -3.83 -20.64
CA PRO A 37 -6.31 -4.48 -19.99
C PRO A 37 -5.43 -3.51 -19.18
N ALA A 38 -5.30 -2.24 -19.58
CA ALA A 38 -4.60 -1.22 -18.79
C ALA A 38 -5.24 -1.00 -17.40
N LYS A 39 -6.58 -1.01 -17.32
CA LYS A 39 -7.31 -0.93 -16.05
C LYS A 39 -7.07 -2.17 -15.15
N GLY A 40 -7.00 -3.35 -15.76
CA GLY A 40 -6.66 -4.59 -15.05
C GLY A 40 -5.25 -4.55 -14.46
N LEU A 41 -4.28 -4.05 -15.23
CA LEU A 41 -2.89 -3.87 -14.79
C LEU A 41 -2.78 -2.94 -13.57
N ASN A 42 -3.45 -1.79 -13.58
CA ASN A 42 -3.44 -0.87 -12.44
C ASN A 42 -3.99 -1.50 -11.15
N THR A 43 -5.04 -2.32 -11.29
CA THR A 43 -5.62 -3.06 -10.15
C THR A 43 -4.62 -4.07 -9.59
N ALA A 44 -3.93 -4.79 -10.46
CA ALA A 44 -2.90 -5.75 -10.07
C ALA A 44 -1.71 -5.09 -9.34
N ILE A 45 -1.26 -3.90 -9.78
CA ILE A 45 -0.18 -3.15 -9.12
C ILE A 45 -0.56 -2.81 -7.68
N ILE A 46 -1.78 -2.31 -7.45
CA ILE A 46 -2.25 -1.98 -6.10
C ILE A 46 -2.29 -3.25 -5.23
N TYR A 47 -2.82 -4.34 -5.77
CA TYR A 47 -2.86 -5.63 -5.07
C TYR A 47 -1.45 -6.09 -4.66
N LEU A 48 -0.50 -6.07 -5.60
CA LEU A 48 0.87 -6.49 -5.36
C LEU A 48 1.60 -5.58 -4.35
N MET A 49 1.35 -4.27 -4.42
CA MET A 49 1.93 -3.29 -3.49
C MET A 49 1.42 -3.47 -2.06
N LEU A 50 0.14 -3.79 -1.88
CA LEU A 50 -0.46 -4.01 -0.55
C LEU A 50 -0.07 -5.35 0.07
N THR A 51 0.15 -6.37 -0.77
CA THR A 51 0.49 -7.73 -0.34
C THR A 51 1.61 -7.80 0.72
N PRO A 52 2.81 -7.20 0.53
CA PRO A 52 3.88 -7.29 1.52
C PRO A 52 3.53 -6.64 2.86
N PHE A 53 2.73 -5.57 2.86
CA PHE A 53 2.30 -4.92 4.11
C PHE A 53 1.31 -5.80 4.88
N VAL A 54 0.36 -6.41 4.16
CA VAL A 54 -0.59 -7.36 4.77
C VAL A 54 0.15 -8.57 5.33
N LEU A 55 1.05 -9.17 4.55
CA LEU A 55 1.83 -10.32 4.99
C LEU A 55 2.73 -9.98 6.18
N GLY A 56 3.47 -8.87 6.11
CA GLY A 56 4.31 -8.40 7.21
C GLY A 56 3.50 -8.10 8.48
N GLY A 57 2.31 -7.51 8.34
CA GLY A 57 1.40 -7.27 9.46
C GLY A 57 0.89 -8.55 10.10
N ILE A 58 0.48 -9.54 9.30
CA ILE A 58 0.03 -10.86 9.80
C ILE A 58 1.18 -11.58 10.52
N ILE A 59 2.37 -11.64 9.90
CA ILE A 59 3.53 -12.31 10.49
C ILE A 59 3.94 -11.61 11.78
N GLY A 60 4.07 -10.28 11.76
CA GLY A 60 4.44 -9.49 12.93
C GLY A 60 3.44 -9.64 14.08
N TYR A 61 2.13 -9.60 13.78
CA TYR A 61 1.09 -9.82 14.80
C TYR A 61 1.15 -11.22 15.41
N ARG A 62 1.33 -12.26 14.59
CA ARG A 62 1.45 -13.65 15.08
C ARG A 62 2.67 -13.84 15.96
N TRP A 63 3.82 -13.29 15.56
CA TRP A 63 5.06 -13.35 16.33
C TRP A 63 4.90 -12.66 17.69
N TRP A 64 4.37 -11.44 17.69
CA TRP A 64 4.11 -10.69 18.93
C TRP A 64 3.14 -11.40 19.87
N LYS A 65 2.08 -12.03 19.33
CA LYS A 65 1.13 -12.81 20.12
C LYS A 65 1.77 -14.06 20.72
N SER A 66 2.64 -14.74 19.96
CA SER A 66 3.37 -15.91 20.44
C SER A 66 4.25 -15.56 21.64
N ASN A 67 5.02 -14.48 21.53
CA ASN A 67 5.94 -14.07 22.60
C ASN A 67 5.22 -13.55 23.86
N ARG A 68 3.98 -13.06 23.75
CA ARG A 68 3.15 -12.70 24.91
C ARG A 68 2.51 -13.90 25.60
N ALA A 69 2.44 -15.06 24.93
CA ALA A 69 1.90 -16.29 25.53
C ALA A 69 2.98 -17.08 26.29
N GLU A 70 4.24 -16.67 26.17
CA GLU A 70 5.39 -17.22 26.91
C GLU A 70 5.70 -16.41 28.20
N GLU A 71 5.00 -15.30 28.44
CA GLU A 71 5.01 -14.55 29.72
C GLU A 71 3.78 -14.88 30.58
#